data_AF-A0A7D5S521-F1
#
_entry.id   AF-A0A7D5S521-F1
#
_cell.length_a   1.000
_cell.length_b   1.000
_cell.length_c   1.000
_cell.angle_alpha   90.00
_cell.angle_beta   90.00
_cell.angle_gamma   90.00
#
_symmetry.space_group_name_H-M   'P 1'
#
loop_
_entity.id
_entity.type
_entity.pdbx_description
1 polymer ?
#
loop_
_entity_poly.entity_id
_entity_poly.type
_entity_poly.pdbx_seq_one_letter_code
_entity_poly.pdbx_strand_id
1 'polypeptide(L)' 'MTTVDARAKLNILHPPARILELRRSGYNIVTHWTTIFDDMNQAHRIGEYILMGENKNV' A
#
# COMPACT_ATOMS: atom_id res chain seq x y z
N MET A 1 4.58 0.38 3.88
CA MET A 1 4.40 -0.96 3.27
C MET A 1 4.10 -0.78 1.80
N THR A 2 4.86 -1.41 0.91
CA THR A 2 4.71 -1.22 -0.54
C THR A 2 3.59 -2.07 -1.15
N THR A 3 3.18 -1.76 -2.39
CA THR A 3 2.26 -2.60 -3.18
C THR A 3 2.78 -4.03 -3.31
N VAL A 4 4.08 -4.22 -3.54
CA VAL A 4 4.70 -5.55 -3.67
C VAL A 4 4.67 -6.30 -2.33
N ASP A 5 5.05 -5.61 -1.24
CA ASP A 5 4.97 -6.19 0.11
C ASP A 5 3.55 -6.62 0.47
N ALA A 6 2.55 -5.76 0.22
CA ALA A 6 1.15 -6.05 0.54
C ALA A 6 0.64 -7.29 -0.22
N ARG A 7 1.06 -7.45 -1.48
CA ARG A 7 0.69 -8.63 -2.27
C ARG A 7 1.36 -9.90 -1.75
N ALA A 8 2.65 -9.84 -1.44
CA ALA A 8 3.42 -11.01 -1.01
C ALA A 8 3.17 -11.41 0.46
N LYS A 9 3.12 -10.44 1.38
CA LYS A 9 3.10 -10.68 2.83
C LYS A 9 1.69 -10.73 3.40
N LEU A 10 0.74 -9.99 2.85
CA LEU A 10 -0.64 -9.94 3.33
C LEU A 10 -1.63 -10.70 2.43
N ASN A 11 -1.13 -11.34 1.37
CA ASN A 11 -1.95 -12.05 0.37
C ASN A 11 -3.08 -11.17 -0.22
N ILE A 12 -2.82 -9.87 -0.39
CA ILE A 12 -3.78 -8.93 -0.98
C ILE A 12 -3.59 -8.94 -2.49
N LEU A 13 -4.57 -9.48 -3.22
CA LEU A 13 -4.51 -9.59 -4.68
C LEU A 13 -4.39 -8.23 -5.39
N HIS A 14 -5.15 -7.23 -4.94
CA HIS A 14 -5.17 -5.88 -5.52
C HIS A 14 -5.00 -4.80 -4.44
N PRO A 15 -3.74 -4.52 -4.02
CA PRO A 15 -3.46 -3.57 -2.94
C PRO A 15 -4.08 -2.18 -3.11
N PRO A 16 -4.10 -1.56 -4.31
CA PRO A 16 -4.73 -0.25 -4.48
C PRO A 16 -6.23 -0.22 -4.14
N ALA A 17 -6.99 -1.27 -4.50
CA ALA A 17 -8.40 -1.36 -4.13
C ALA A 17 -8.56 -1.54 -2.62
N ARG A 18 -7.72 -2.37 -1.99
CA ARG A 18 -7.78 -2.57 -0.54
C ARG A 18 -7.52 -1.28 0.24
N ILE A 19 -6.58 -0.46 -0.22
CA ILE A 19 -6.31 0.86 0.37
C ILE A 19 -7.50 1.82 0.17
N LEU A 20 -8.16 1.80 -0.99
CA LEU A 20 -9.37 2.57 -1.22
C LEU A 20 -10.51 2.18 -0.25
N GLU A 21 -10.72 0.88 -0.04
CA GLU A 21 -11.69 0.38 0.94
C GLU A 21 -11.37 0.85 2.35
N LEU A 22 -10.12 0.71 2.79
CA LEU A 22 -9.70 1.15 4.13
C LEU A 22 -9.87 2.67 4.31
N ARG A 23 -9.52 3.48 3.30
CA ARG A 23 -9.78 4.92 3.35
C ARG A 23 -11.27 5.23 3.49
N ARG A 24 -12.13 4.51 2.76
CA ARG A 24 -13.60 4.63 2.89
C ARG A 24 -14.11 4.22 4.26
N SER A 25 -13.46 3.27 4.92
CA SER A 25 -13.74 2.87 6.30
C SER A 25 -13.16 3.84 7.34
N GLY A 26 -12.56 4.97 6.94
CA GLY A 26 -12.08 6.01 7.84
C GLY A 26 -10.61 5.88 8.26
N TYR A 27 -9.86 4.91 7.72
CA TYR A 27 -8.42 4.80 8.01
C TYR A 27 -7.63 5.89 7.27
N ASN A 28 -6.84 6.66 8.02
CA ASN A 28 -5.97 7.69 7.46
C ASN A 28 -4.69 7.07 6.87
N ILE A 29 -4.76 6.65 5.60
CA ILE A 29 -3.63 6.04 4.88
C ILE A 29 -3.15 6.97 3.78
N VAL A 30 -1.88 7.37 3.83
CA VAL A 30 -1.21 8.16 2.80
C VAL A 30 -0.48 7.24 1.81
N THR A 31 -0.49 7.59 0.53
CA THR A 31 0.32 6.91 -0.50
C THR A 31 1.50 7.80 -0.88
N HIS A 32 2.71 7.31 -0.68
CA HIS A 32 3.91 7.82 -1.35
C HIS A 32 4.19 6.98 -2.58
N TRP A 33 4.77 7.59 -3.62
CA TRP A 33 5.20 6.86 -4.80
C TRP A 33 6.69 6.61 -4.73
N THR A 34 7.10 5.38 -4.99
CA THR A 34 8.50 4.98 -5.07
C THR A 34 8.73 4.17 -6.34
N THR A 35 9.98 4.09 -6.78
CA THR A 35 10.39 3.30 -7.93
C THR A 35 11.23 2.13 -7.43
N ILE A 36 10.85 0.92 -7.84
CA ILE A 36 11.66 -0.29 -7.62
C ILE A 36 12.13 -0.84 -8.96
N PHE A 37 13.19 -1.63 -8.93
CA PHE A 37 13.65 -2.40 -10.08
C PHE A 37 13.27 -3.86 -9.89
N ASP A 38 12.82 -4.52 -10.94
CA ASP A 38 12.65 -5.97 -10.95
C ASP A 38 13.97 -6.70 -11.28
N ASP A 39 13.93 -8.03 -11.32
CA ASP A 39 15.10 -8.87 -11.61
C ASP A 39 15.64 -8.67 -13.04
N MET A 40 14.86 -8.04 -13.94
CA MET A 40 15.27 -7.66 -15.29
C MET A 40 15.72 -6.19 -15.38
N ASN A 41 15.96 -5.55 -14.23
CA ASN A 41 16.34 -4.15 -14.10
C ASN A 41 15.33 -3.18 -14.74
N GLN A 42 14.05 -3.55 -14.82
CA GLN A 42 12.98 -2.66 -15.27
C GLN A 42 12.43 -1.86 -14.10
N ALA A 43 12.25 -0.56 -14.31
CA ALA A 43 11.74 0.35 -13.30
C ALA A 43 10.20 0.30 -13.22
N HIS A 44 9.68 0.08 -12.02
CA HIS A 44 8.24 0.07 -11.74
C HIS A 44 7.91 1.11 -10.67
N ARG A 45 6.98 2.03 -10.99
CA ARG A 45 6.47 2.97 -9.99
C ARG A 45 5.36 2.30 -9.18
N ILE A 46 5.59 2.14 -7.89
CA ILE A 46 4.67 1.46 -6.96
C ILE A 46 4.23 2.38 -5.83
N GLY A 47 3.11 2.03 -5.20
CA GLY A 47 2.62 2.75 -4.03
C GLY A 47 3.28 2.24 -2.75
N GLU A 48 3.75 3.14 -1.91
CA GLU A 48 4.06 2.90 -0.51
C GLU A 48 2.94 3.47 0.36
N TYR A 49 2.29 2.60 1.11
CA TYR A 49 1.16 2.94 1.97
C TYR A 49 1.62 3.10 3.42
N ILE A 50 1.27 4.24 4.01
CA ILE A 50 1.63 4.63 5.38
C ILE A 50 0.34 4.94 6.13
N LEU A 51 0.07 4.20 7.22
CA LEU A 51 -1.03 4.49 8.15
C LEU A 51 -0.59 5.62 9.09
N MET A 52 -1.28 6.75 9.07
CA MET A 52 -0.89 7.97 9.78
C MET A 52 -1.41 8.00 11.24
N GLY A 53 -1.31 6.87 11.93
CA GLY A 53 -1.83 6.67 13.29
C GLY A 53 -3.19 5.96 13.32
N GLU A 54 -3.41 5.16 14.36
CA GLU A 54 -4.70 4.52 14.62
C GLU A 54 -5.62 5.51 15.35
N ASN A 55 -6.75 5.89 14.75
CA ASN A 55 -7.86 6.42 15.54
C ASN A 55 -8.50 5.23 16.27
N LYS A 56 -7.92 4.85 17.41
CA LYS A 56 -8.58 3.93 18.36
C LYS A 56 -9.69 4.69 19.08
N ASN A 57 -10.79 4.97 18.38
CA ASN A 57 -12.07 5.15 19.05
C ASN A 57 -12.71 3.77 19.13
N VAL A 58 -12.33 3.03 20.18
CA VAL A 58 -13.10 1.90 20.71
C VAL A 58 -14.09 2.41 21.72
#